data_AF-A0A7J3B139-F1
#
_entry.id   AF-A0A7J3B139-F1
#
_cell.length_a   1.000
_cell.length_b   1.000
_cell.length_c   1.000
_cell.angle_alpha   90.00
_cell.angle_beta   90.00
_cell.angle_gamma   90.00
#
_symmetry.space_group_name_H-M   'P 1'
#
loop_
_entity.id
_entity.type
_entity.pdbx_description
1 polymer ?
#
loop_
_entity_poly.entity_id
_entity_poly.type
_entity_poly.pdbx_seq_one_letter_code
_entity_poly.pdbx_strand_id
1 'polypeptide(L)'
;MEKILLITAAVLFAFSALLISYEKVSEFKSGLVATMECGEGKVRVLLENSGSPCKIYYLTLSKGGKIVKIIELNETLYSKTEEIELDIEDEGVTISIIFERGVISGLTCGSVSHSQP
;
A
#
# COMPACT_ATOMS: atom_id res chain seq x y z
N MET A 1 -40.99 11.34 -27.64
CA MET A 1 -40.41 10.18 -26.93
C MET A 1 -38.91 10.00 -27.20
N GLU A 2 -38.37 10.43 -28.35
CA GLU A 2 -36.92 10.30 -28.67
C GLU A 2 -35.97 11.15 -27.81
N LYS A 3 -36.39 12.37 -27.41
CA LYS A 3 -35.51 13.28 -26.65
C LYS A 3 -35.11 12.75 -25.26
N ILE A 4 -35.97 11.94 -24.63
CA ILE A 4 -35.71 11.38 -23.29
C ILE A 4 -34.65 10.27 -23.39
N LEU A 5 -34.71 9.46 -24.46
CA LEU A 5 -33.79 8.34 -24.69
C LEU A 5 -32.34 8.82 -24.90
N LEU A 6 -32.17 9.94 -25.61
CA LEU A 6 -30.87 10.58 -25.86
C LEU A 6 -30.22 11.11 -24.58
N ILE A 7 -31.02 11.72 -23.69
CA ILE A 7 -30.53 12.25 -22.42
C ILE A 7 -30.09 11.11 -21.50
N THR A 8 -30.87 10.03 -21.42
CA THR A 8 -30.51 8.87 -20.59
C THR A 8 -29.24 8.18 -21.06
N ALA A 9 -29.03 8.07 -22.38
CA ALA A 9 -27.80 7.49 -22.92
C ALA A 9 -26.58 8.38 -22.61
N ALA A 10 -26.69 9.70 -22.81
CA ALA A 10 -25.60 10.64 -22.53
C ALA A 10 -25.18 10.64 -21.05
N VAL A 11 -26.14 10.55 -20.13
CA VAL A 11 -25.87 10.46 -18.68
C VAL A 11 -25.16 9.16 -18.34
N LEU A 12 -25.57 8.03 -18.94
CA LEU A 12 -24.93 6.73 -18.71
C LEU A 12 -23.47 6.73 -19.19
N PHE A 13 -23.22 7.26 -20.39
CA PHE A 13 -21.85 7.39 -20.93
C PHE A 13 -20.96 8.30 -20.09
N ALA A 14 -21.50 9.43 -19.60
CA ALA A 14 -20.76 10.31 -18.70
C ALA A 14 -20.42 9.62 -17.37
N PHE A 15 -21.35 8.83 -16.82
CA PHE A 15 -21.13 8.07 -15.59
C PHE A 15 -20.07 6.97 -15.78
N SER A 16 -20.11 6.26 -16.92
CA SER A 16 -19.09 5.27 -17.27
C SER A 16 -17.71 5.90 -17.46
N ALA A 17 -17.62 7.05 -18.13
CA ALA A 17 -16.36 7.78 -18.28
C ALA A 17 -15.80 8.30 -16.94
N LEU A 18 -16.69 8.67 -16.01
CA LEU A 18 -16.31 9.05 -14.65
C LEU A 18 -15.79 7.86 -13.85
N LEU A 19 -16.43 6.69 -13.97
CA LEU A 19 -15.99 5.44 -13.32
C LEU A 19 -14.63 4.98 -13.86
N ILE A 20 -14.44 5.00 -15.18
CA ILE A 20 -13.15 4.67 -15.81
C ILE A 20 -12.08 5.68 -15.35
N SER A 21 -12.43 6.97 -15.26
CA SER A 21 -11.49 7.98 -14.74
C SER A 21 -11.19 7.78 -13.26
N TYR A 22 -12.14 7.31 -12.45
CA TYR A 22 -11.91 7.01 -11.03
C TYR A 22 -11.02 5.77 -10.86
N GLU A 23 -11.19 4.73 -11.67
CA GLU A 23 -10.23 3.61 -11.74
C GLU A 23 -8.83 4.10 -12.15
N LYS A 24 -8.75 5.00 -13.15
CA LYS A 24 -7.48 5.55 -13.64
C LYS A 24 -6.81 6.56 -12.72
N VAL A 25 -7.58 7.28 -11.89
CA VAL A 25 -7.06 8.19 -10.87
C VAL A 25 -6.71 7.40 -9.60
N SER A 26 -7.39 6.28 -9.33
CA SER A 26 -6.91 5.29 -8.36
C SER A 26 -5.63 4.59 -8.83
N GLU A 27 -5.31 4.58 -10.12
CA GLU A 27 -4.00 4.17 -10.67
C GLU A 27 -2.87 5.19 -10.44
N PHE A 28 -3.13 6.34 -9.78
CA PHE A 28 -2.10 6.97 -8.93
C PHE A 28 -1.87 6.13 -7.65
N LYS A 29 -1.86 4.80 -7.81
CA LYS A 29 -1.35 3.83 -6.86
C LYS A 29 0.15 3.95 -6.95
N SER A 30 0.75 4.58 -5.96
CA SER A 30 2.03 4.08 -5.43
C SER A 30 1.85 2.56 -5.29
N GLY A 31 2.34 1.81 -6.29
CA GLY A 31 1.90 0.45 -6.62
C GLY A 31 2.41 -0.61 -5.64
N LEU A 32 2.54 -0.23 -4.38
CA LEU A 32 3.18 -0.96 -3.32
C LEU A 32 2.12 -1.30 -2.28
N VAL A 33 1.93 -2.59 -2.08
CA VAL A 33 1.02 -3.17 -1.07
C VAL A 33 1.87 -3.91 -0.06
N ALA A 34 1.58 -3.75 1.23
CA ALA A 34 2.22 -4.51 2.28
C ALA A 34 1.19 -5.34 3.04
N THR A 35 1.53 -6.59 3.31
CA THR A 35 0.75 -7.50 4.15
C THR A 35 1.60 -7.90 5.34
N MET A 36 1.05 -7.80 6.56
CA MET A 36 1.75 -8.18 7.78
C MET A 36 1.11 -9.43 8.38
N GLU A 37 1.90 -10.49 8.52
CA GLU A 37 1.52 -11.75 9.17
C GLU A 37 2.32 -11.94 10.46
N CYS A 38 1.71 -12.57 11.45
CA CYS A 38 2.37 -12.82 12.74
C CYS A 38 2.22 -14.31 13.08
N GLY A 39 3.33 -14.93 13.46
CA GLY A 39 3.38 -16.35 13.79
C GLY A 39 4.64 -16.67 14.58
N GLU A 40 4.55 -17.59 15.54
CA GLU A 40 5.69 -18.09 16.32
C GLU A 40 6.55 -16.99 16.99
N GLY A 41 5.94 -15.87 17.39
CA GLY A 41 6.64 -14.75 18.00
C GLY A 41 7.40 -13.84 17.02
N LYS A 42 7.21 -14.04 15.71
CA LYS A 42 7.81 -13.27 14.63
C LYS A 42 6.78 -12.52 13.80
N VAL A 43 7.25 -11.50 13.09
CA VAL A 43 6.46 -10.70 12.16
C VAL A 43 7.00 -10.86 10.74
N ARG A 44 6.15 -11.23 9.80
CA ARG A 44 6.48 -11.32 8.39
C ARG A 44 5.79 -10.18 7.65
N VAL A 45 6.54 -9.45 6.82
CA VAL A 45 5.98 -8.38 5.98
C VAL A 45 6.21 -8.71 4.50
N LEU A 46 5.12 -9.00 3.79
CA LEU A 46 5.14 -9.21 2.35
C LEU A 46 4.95 -7.88 1.63
N LEU A 47 5.81 -7.55 0.68
CA LEU A 47 5.76 -6.33 -0.14
C LEU A 47 5.53 -6.65 -1.61
N GLU A 48 4.42 -6.16 -2.15
CA GLU A 48 4.09 -6.34 -3.56
C GLU A 48 4.24 -5.01 -4.29
N ASN A 49 5.22 -4.92 -5.19
CA ASN A 49 5.38 -3.76 -6.07
C ASN A 49 4.90 -4.10 -7.49
N SER A 50 3.74 -3.54 -7.85
CA SER A 50 3.18 -3.53 -9.19
C SER A 50 3.61 -2.32 -10.03
N GLY A 51 4.39 -1.41 -9.46
CA GLY A 51 4.91 -0.22 -10.15
C GLY A 51 6.37 -0.37 -10.61
N SER A 52 6.97 0.75 -11.00
CA SER A 52 8.40 0.81 -11.32
C SER A 52 9.25 0.39 -10.11
N PRO A 53 10.47 -0.14 -10.33
CA PRO A 53 11.43 -0.35 -9.25
C PRO A 53 11.61 0.92 -8.42
N CYS A 54 11.69 0.80 -7.11
CA CYS A 54 11.90 1.93 -6.21
C CYS A 54 12.71 1.54 -4.99
N LYS A 55 13.31 2.54 -4.34
CA LYS A 55 14.19 2.32 -3.19
C LYS A 55 13.41 2.32 -1.87
N ILE A 56 13.61 1.31 -1.03
CA ILE A 56 13.14 1.28 0.36
C ILE A 56 14.26 1.83 1.25
N TYR A 57 13.96 2.83 2.07
CA TYR A 57 14.96 3.43 2.95
C TYR A 57 14.88 2.84 4.35
N TYR A 58 13.70 2.93 4.97
CA TYR A 58 13.55 2.68 6.40
C TYR A 58 12.29 1.90 6.72
N LEU A 59 12.37 1.15 7.80
CA LEU A 59 11.23 0.59 8.50
C LEU A 59 11.23 1.12 9.94
N THR A 60 10.09 1.65 10.38
CA THR A 60 9.91 2.14 11.74
C THR A 60 8.94 1.24 12.49
N LEU A 61 9.34 0.82 13.68
CA LEU A 61 8.47 0.14 14.64
C LEU A 61 7.98 1.18 15.64
N SER A 62 6.67 1.24 15.85
CA SER A 62 6.04 2.14 16.81
C SER A 62 5.23 1.36 17.84
N LYS A 63 5.29 1.80 19.10
CA LYS A 63 4.47 1.26 20.20
C LYS A 63 3.85 2.43 20.97
N GLY A 64 2.52 2.43 21.11
CA GLY A 64 1.80 3.53 21.78
C GLY A 64 2.03 4.91 21.15
N GLY A 65 2.17 4.97 19.82
CA GLY A 65 2.40 6.21 19.06
C GLY A 65 3.83 6.75 19.11
N LYS A 66 4.78 6.03 19.71
CA LYS A 66 6.20 6.40 19.74
C LYS A 66 7.01 5.43 18.89
N ILE A 67 7.93 5.95 18.08
CA ILE A 67 8.91 5.15 17.36
C ILE A 67 9.88 4.56 18.38
N VAL A 68 9.97 3.24 18.43
CA VAL A 68 10.85 2.49 19.34
C VAL A 68 12.08 1.92 18.64
N LYS A 69 12.00 1.71 17.32
CA LYS A 69 13.11 1.19 16.51
C LYS A 69 12.99 1.69 15.08
N ILE A 70 14.14 2.02 14.48
CA ILE A 70 14.28 2.33 13.06
C ILE A 70 15.28 1.33 12.49
N ILE A 71 14.93 0.70 11.37
CA ILE A 71 15.76 -0.25 10.65
C ILE A 71 16.02 0.35 9.28
N GLU A 72 17.29 0.52 8.93
CA GLU A 72 17.69 0.92 7.58
C GLU A 72 17.75 -0.33 6.70
N LEU A 73 17.01 -0.31 5.59
CA LEU A 73 17.01 -1.39 4.61
C LEU A 73 17.90 -1.01 3.43
N ASN A 74 17.71 0.19 2.87
CA ASN A 74 18.47 0.70 1.73
C ASN A 74 18.45 -0.25 0.50
N GLU A 75 17.34 -0.96 0.30
CA GLU A 75 17.15 -1.98 -0.73
C GLU A 75 16.38 -1.44 -1.94
N THR A 76 16.56 -2.06 -3.10
CA THR A 76 15.76 -1.76 -4.30
C THR A 76 14.67 -2.80 -4.46
N LEU A 77 13.42 -2.37 -4.33
CA LEU A 77 12.26 -3.21 -4.56
C LEU A 77 11.90 -3.17 -6.05
N TYR A 78 12.15 -4.27 -6.75
CA TYR A 78 11.79 -4.43 -8.15
C TYR A 78 10.29 -4.68 -8.34
N SER A 79 9.80 -4.62 -9.58
CA SER A 79 8.39 -4.90 -9.94
C SER A 79 8.06 -6.39 -9.79
N LYS A 80 8.03 -6.89 -8.56
CA LYS A 80 7.67 -8.26 -8.17
C LYS A 80 7.18 -8.25 -6.72
N THR A 81 6.61 -9.38 -6.28
CA THR A 81 6.38 -9.66 -4.87
C THR A 81 7.73 -9.99 -4.22
N GLU A 82 8.17 -9.16 -3.28
CA GLU A 82 9.29 -9.44 -2.39
C GLU A 82 8.78 -9.63 -0.98
N GLU A 83 9.45 -10.52 -0.25
CA GLU A 83 9.09 -10.81 1.13
C GLU A 83 10.22 -10.35 2.03
N ILE A 84 9.88 -9.57 3.04
CA ILE A 84 10.81 -9.16 4.09
C ILE A 84 10.35 -9.84 5.38
N GLU A 85 11.10 -10.84 5.80
CA GLU A 85 10.92 -11.44 7.12
C GLU A 85 11.64 -10.58 8.16
N LEU A 86 10.92 -10.13 9.17
CA LEU A 86 11.47 -9.30 10.23
C LEU A 86 11.34 -10.04 11.55
N ASP A 87 12.48 -10.40 12.14
CA ASP A 87 12.47 -10.98 13.48
C ASP A 87 12.15 -9.87 14.51
N ILE A 88 10.86 -9.70 14.76
CA ILE A 88 10.30 -8.70 15.68
C ILE A 88 9.48 -9.44 16.72
N GLU A 89 10.07 -9.62 17.89
CA GLU A 89 9.38 -10.07 19.09
C GLU A 89 8.54 -8.90 19.65
N ASP A 90 7.31 -8.69 19.17
CA ASP A 90 6.36 -7.89 19.96
C ASP A 90 4.90 -8.02 19.50
N GLU A 91 4.02 -8.25 20.46
CA GLU A 91 2.59 -8.04 20.30
C GLU A 91 2.28 -6.54 20.41
N GLY A 92 1.56 -5.99 19.42
CA GLY A 92 1.07 -4.61 19.47
C GLY A 92 2.04 -3.53 18.96
N VAL A 93 3.05 -3.91 18.17
CA VAL A 93 3.79 -2.95 17.35
C VAL A 93 3.02 -2.57 16.09
N THR A 94 3.21 -1.33 15.67
CA THR A 94 2.80 -0.84 14.37
C THR A 94 4.04 -0.61 13.52
N ILE A 95 4.04 -1.16 12.30
CA ILE A 95 5.12 -0.99 11.34
C ILE A 95 4.75 0.10 10.34
N SER A 96 5.74 0.91 9.96
CA SER A 96 5.66 1.80 8.80
C SER A 96 6.92 1.66 7.96
N ILE A 97 6.77 1.78 6.65
CA ILE A 97 7.81 1.54 5.64
C ILE A 97 7.91 2.79 4.79
N ILE A 98 9.12 3.35 4.72
CA ILE A 98 9.42 4.58 4.01
C ILE A 98 10.26 4.20 2.78
N PHE A 99 9.81 4.65 1.61
CA PHE A 99 10.45 4.38 0.33
C PHE A 99 10.41 5.63 -0.55
N GLU A 100 11.12 5.59 -1.67
CA GLU A 100 11.32 6.72 -2.60
C GLU A 100 10.04 7.41 -3.05
N ARG A 101 8.94 6.66 -3.13
CA ARG A 101 7.65 7.11 -3.67
C ARG A 101 6.57 7.33 -2.61
N GLY A 102 6.91 7.25 -1.32
CA GLY A 102 5.95 7.50 -0.25
C GLY A 102 6.15 6.62 0.99
N VAL A 103 5.03 6.40 1.68
CA VAL A 103 5.00 5.67 2.94
C VAL A 103 3.86 4.65 2.98
N ILE A 104 4.13 3.48 3.55
CA ILE A 104 3.10 2.58 4.05
C ILE A 104 3.11 2.73 5.57
N SER A 105 1.96 3.04 6.16
CA SER A 105 1.84 3.20 7.60
C SER A 105 0.75 2.31 8.17
N GLY A 106 0.78 2.12 9.50
CA GLY A 106 -0.30 1.45 10.21
C GLY A 106 -0.33 -0.08 10.08
N LEU A 107 0.77 -0.73 9.66
CA LEU A 107 0.81 -2.18 9.56
C LEU A 107 0.77 -2.82 10.96
N THR A 108 -0.24 -3.64 11.20
CA THR A 108 -0.40 -4.51 12.38
C THR A 108 -0.60 -5.97 11.96
N CYS A 109 -0.46 -6.90 12.89
CA CYS A 109 -0.69 -8.33 12.61
C CYS A 109 -2.04 -8.57 11.91
N GLY A 110 -2.03 -9.25 10.76
CA GLY A 110 -3.20 -9.57 9.96
C GLY A 110 -3.72 -8.40 9.10
N SER A 111 -2.97 -7.31 8.98
CA SER A 111 -3.38 -6.15 8.19
C SER A 111 -2.76 -6.15 6.79
N VAL A 112 -3.45 -5.46 5.89
CA VAL A 112 -2.95 -5.06 4.57
C VAL A 112 -2.99 -3.53 4.53
N SER A 113 -1.90 -2.92 4.05
CA SER A 113 -1.81 -1.48 3.89
C SER A 113 -1.27 -1.12 2.52
N HIS A 114 -1.72 0.02 2.02
CA HIS A 114 -1.34 0.54 0.71
C HIS A 114 -0.45 1.75 0.90
N SER A 115 0.49 1.89 -0.02
CA SER A 115 1.28 3.10 -0.12
C SER A 115 0.42 4.35 -0.20
N GLN A 116 0.91 5.41 0.42
CA GLN A 116 0.41 6.77 0.27
C GLN A 116 1.57 7.67 -0.19
N PRO A 117 1.30 8.69 -1.03
CA PRO A 117 2.30 9.67 -1.44
C PRO A 117 2.98 10.37 -0.27
#